data_AF-A0A7Y5CK95-F1
#
_entry.id   AF-A0A7Y5CK95-F1
#
_cell.length_a   1.000
_cell.length_b   1.000
_cell.length_c   1.000
_cell.angle_alpha   90.00
_cell.angle_beta   90.00
_cell.angle_gamma   90.00
#
_symmetry.space_group_name_H-M   'P 1'
#
loop_
_entity.id
_entity.type
_entity.pdbx_description
1 polymer ?
#
loop_
_entity_poly.entity_id
_entity_poly.type
_entity_poly.pdbx_seq_one_letter_code
_entity_poly.pdbx_strand_id
1 'polypeptide(L)'
;APDISFVTNDRLPQSRRRYLPMAPDLAIEILSPVDSFDKVMEKVEEHLQAGVKIVWLIIRSTREVLACKPACKHSVRDVLTAPELLPGFELPVQEIFAGVEVAPASE
;
A
#
# COMPACT_ATOMS: atom_id res chain seq x y z
N ALA A 1 7.36 6.68 6.90
CA ALA A 1 7.66 6.21 5.53
C ALA A 1 6.93 4.89 5.34
N PRO A 2 6.38 4.62 4.15
CA PRO A 2 5.65 3.37 3.91
C PRO A 2 6.59 2.17 3.95
N ASP A 3 6.05 0.98 4.19
CA ASP A 3 6.81 -0.28 4.17
C ASP A 3 7.41 -0.54 2.79
N ILE A 4 6.65 -0.27 1.74
CA ILE A 4 7.11 -0.35 0.34
C ILE A 4 6.62 0.89 -0.40
N SER A 5 7.47 1.42 -1.28
CA SER A 5 7.12 2.53 -2.16
C SER A 5 7.55 2.26 -3.60
N PHE A 6 6.77 2.81 -4.52
CA PHE A 6 7.06 2.81 -5.95
C PHE A 6 6.97 4.23 -6.50
N VAL A 7 7.97 4.60 -7.29
CA VAL A 7 8.05 5.88 -7.99
C VAL A 7 8.25 5.60 -9.46
N THR A 8 7.48 6.23 -10.33
CA THR A 8 7.64 6.08 -11.77
C THR A 8 8.94 6.71 -12.25
N ASN A 9 9.52 6.17 -13.33
CA ASN A 9 10.82 6.61 -13.83
C ASN A 9 10.87 8.10 -14.21
N ASP A 10 9.76 8.66 -14.72
CA ASP A 10 9.63 10.07 -15.07
C ASP A 10 9.66 11.01 -13.86
N ARG A 11 9.30 10.52 -12.67
CA ARG A 11 9.33 11.28 -11.42
C ARG A 11 10.62 11.08 -10.62
N LEU A 12 11.46 10.12 -10.99
CA LEU A 12 12.72 9.87 -10.26
C LEU A 12 13.71 11.03 -10.48
N PRO A 13 14.22 11.66 -9.41
CA PRO A 13 15.20 12.72 -9.55
C PRO A 13 16.55 12.15 -10.01
N GLN A 14 17.25 12.91 -10.87
CA GLN A 14 18.57 12.51 -11.37
C GLN A 14 19.62 12.38 -10.25
N SER A 15 19.46 13.12 -9.15
CA SER A 15 20.33 12.98 -7.98
C SER A 15 19.92 11.79 -7.13
N ARG A 16 20.80 10.80 -6.96
CA ARG A 16 20.63 9.71 -5.99
C ARG A 16 20.83 10.23 -4.57
N ARG A 17 19.76 10.75 -3.98
CA ARG A 17 19.71 11.06 -2.54
C ARG A 17 19.23 9.84 -1.77
N ARG A 18 19.70 9.69 -0.53
CA ARG A 18 19.21 8.66 0.41
C ARG A 18 17.71 8.80 0.70
N TYR A 19 17.19 10.02 0.63
CA TYR A 19 15.77 10.34 0.80
C TYR A 19 15.28 11.16 -0.39
N LEU A 20 14.16 10.73 -0.98
CA LEU A 20 13.47 11.47 -2.03
C LEU A 20 12.55 12.52 -1.37
N PRO A 21 12.72 13.82 -1.64
CA PRO A 21 11.87 14.87 -1.06
C PRO A 21 10.53 14.98 -1.80
N MET A 22 9.86 13.85 -2.00
CA MET A 22 8.61 13.75 -2.77
C MET A 22 7.83 12.52 -2.31
N ALA A 23 6.51 12.58 -2.44
CA ALA A 23 5.65 11.42 -2.23
C ALA A 23 5.81 10.41 -3.37
N PRO A 24 5.78 9.10 -3.07
CA PRO A 24 5.76 8.07 -4.09
C PRO A 24 4.46 8.08 -4.90
N ASP A 25 4.43 7.36 -6.02
CA ASP A 25 3.21 7.18 -6.80
C ASP A 25 2.28 6.15 -6.13
N LEU A 26 2.87 5.05 -5.67
CA LEU A 26 2.21 3.98 -4.92
C LEU A 26 2.94 3.78 -3.59
N ALA A 27 2.18 3.71 -2.50
CA ALA A 27 2.66 3.26 -1.20
C ALA A 27 1.97 1.95 -0.81
N ILE A 28 2.67 1.10 -0.07
CA ILE A 28 2.11 -0.11 0.52
C ILE A 28 2.37 -0.06 2.02
N GLU A 29 1.32 -0.30 2.79
CA GLU A 29 1.36 -0.42 4.25
C GLU A 29 0.90 -1.83 4.61
N ILE A 30 1.61 -2.47 5.55
CA ILE A 30 1.29 -3.81 6.01
C ILE A 30 0.79 -3.70 7.44
N LEU A 31 -0.52 -3.86 7.65
CA LEU A 31 -1.10 -3.86 8.98
C LEU A 31 -0.53 -5.03 9.78
N SER A 32 0.12 -4.72 10.91
CA SER A 32 0.59 -5.74 11.82
C SER A 32 -0.53 -6.26 12.73
N PRO A 33 -0.42 -7.49 13.26
CA PRO A 33 -1.43 -8.06 14.16
C PRO A 33 -1.70 -7.22 15.41
N VAL A 34 -0.76 -6.36 15.82
CA VAL A 34 -0.86 -5.52 17.02
C VAL A 34 -1.23 -4.07 16.70
N ASP A 35 -1.27 -3.70 15.42
CA ASP A 35 -1.63 -2.35 15.02
C ASP A 35 -3.16 -2.18 15.03
N SER A 36 -3.60 -1.03 15.53
CA SER A 36 -4.98 -0.60 15.37
C SER A 36 -5.24 -0.23 13.91
N PHE A 37 -6.36 -0.71 13.37
CA PHE A 37 -6.82 -0.34 12.04
C PHE A 37 -6.94 1.18 11.89
N ASP A 38 -7.49 1.88 12.88
CA ASP A 38 -7.65 3.34 12.83
C ASP A 38 -6.31 4.07 12.69
N LYS A 39 -5.28 3.63 13.42
CA LYS A 39 -3.94 4.21 13.32
C LYS A 39 -3.30 3.99 11.95
N VAL A 40 -3.54 2.83 11.33
CA VAL A 40 -3.02 2.58 9.98
C VAL A 40 -3.79 3.41 8.95
N MET A 41 -5.10 3.58 9.13
CA MET A 41 -5.92 4.41 8.24
C MET A 41 -5.56 5.89 8.34
N GLU A 42 -5.16 6.37 9.51
CA GLU A 42 -4.57 7.71 9.68
C GLU A 42 -3.30 7.86 8.83
N LYS A 43 -2.37 6.89 8.91
CA LYS A 43 -1.17 6.89 8.04
C LYS A 43 -1.50 6.83 6.56
N VAL A 44 -2.49 6.02 6.17
CA VAL A 44 -2.96 5.93 4.77
C VAL A 44 -3.43 7.31 4.30
N GLU A 45 -4.21 8.02 5.11
CA GLU A 45 -4.69 9.36 4.79
C GLU A 45 -3.54 10.37 4.72
N GLU A 46 -2.57 10.32 5.64
CA GLU A 46 -1.35 11.15 5.58
C GLU A 46 -0.59 10.96 4.26
N HIS A 47 -0.43 9.71 3.79
CA HIS A 47 0.21 9.43 2.51
C HIS A 47 -0.57 10.02 1.32
N LEU A 48 -1.89 9.86 1.33
CA LEU A 48 -2.75 10.40 0.27
C LEU A 48 -2.69 11.93 0.25
N GLN A 49 -2.71 12.58 1.41
CA GLN A 49 -2.56 14.03 1.55
C GLN A 49 -1.17 14.53 1.12
N ALA A 50 -0.12 13.72 1.32
CA ALA A 50 1.22 14.02 0.85
C ALA A 50 1.39 13.90 -0.67
N GLY A 51 0.38 13.38 -1.39
CA GLY A 51 0.36 13.27 -2.85
C GLY A 51 0.60 11.86 -3.40
N VAL A 52 0.51 10.82 -2.56
CA VAL A 52 0.48 9.44 -3.04
C VAL A 52 -0.82 9.20 -3.81
N LYS A 53 -0.73 8.59 -5.00
CA LYS A 53 -1.90 8.38 -5.88
C LYS A 53 -2.78 7.21 -5.43
N ILE A 54 -2.16 6.17 -4.89
CA ILE A 54 -2.83 4.98 -4.38
C ILE A 54 -2.02 4.38 -3.22
N VAL A 55 -2.71 3.96 -2.17
CA VAL A 55 -2.13 3.16 -1.09
C VAL A 55 -2.74 1.78 -1.13
N TRP A 56 -1.92 0.73 -1.15
CA TRP A 56 -2.38 -0.64 -0.91
C TRP A 56 -2.13 -0.99 0.55
N LEU A 57 -3.21 -1.10 1.32
CA LEU A 57 -3.15 -1.52 2.72
C LEU A 57 -3.38 -3.03 2.80
N ILE A 58 -2.35 -3.77 3.20
CA ILE A 58 -2.39 -5.22 3.36
C ILE A 58 -2.83 -5.54 4.80
N ILE A 59 -3.97 -6.21 4.94
CA ILE A 59 -4.56 -6.59 6.23
C ILE A 59 -4.30 -8.08 6.47
N ARG A 60 -3.26 -8.39 7.25
CA ARG A 60 -2.80 -9.78 7.44
C ARG A 60 -3.82 -10.67 8.15
N SER A 61 -4.58 -10.12 9.11
CA SER A 61 -5.56 -10.86 9.91
C SER A 61 -6.72 -11.37 9.07
N THR A 62 -7.22 -10.56 8.14
CA THR A 62 -8.35 -10.92 7.25
C THR A 62 -7.89 -11.43 5.88
N ARG A 63 -6.60 -11.33 5.56
CA ARG A 63 -6.01 -11.65 4.24
C ARG A 63 -6.63 -10.83 3.11
N GLU A 64 -6.90 -9.57 3.40
CA GLU A 64 -7.47 -8.62 2.46
C GLU A 64 -6.46 -7.55 2.08
N VAL A 65 -6.68 -6.92 0.93
CA VAL A 65 -5.99 -5.70 0.56
C VAL A 65 -7.00 -4.62 0.21
N LEU A 66 -6.88 -3.47 0.87
CA LEU A 66 -7.63 -2.27 0.51
C LEU A 66 -6.82 -1.44 -0.48
N ALA A 67 -7.42 -1.09 -1.61
CA ALA A 67 -6.91 -0.07 -2.50
C ALA A 67 -7.51 1.28 -2.12
N CYS A 68 -6.73 2.11 -1.41
CA CYS A 68 -7.11 3.43 -0.93
C CYS A 68 -6.65 4.52 -1.90
N LYS A 69 -7.52 5.47 -2.18
CA LYS A 69 -7.34 6.61 -3.09
C LYS A 69 -7.82 7.90 -2.40
N PRO A 70 -7.39 9.08 -2.89
CA PRO A 70 -7.82 10.36 -2.32
C PRO A 70 -9.35 10.51 -2.24
N ALA A 71 -9.80 11.42 -1.36
CA ALA A 71 -11.21 11.64 -1.03
C ALA A 71 -11.88 10.43 -0.35
N CYS A 72 -11.15 9.77 0.55
CA CYS A 72 -11.63 8.67 1.39
C CYS A 72 -12.19 7.46 0.61
N LYS A 73 -11.76 7.27 -0.63
CA LYS A 73 -12.22 6.14 -1.46
C LYS A 73 -11.33 4.94 -1.20
N HIS A 74 -11.90 3.85 -0.72
CA HIS A 74 -11.19 2.57 -0.65
C HIS A 74 -12.09 1.42 -1.07
N SER A 75 -11.48 0.32 -1.52
CA SER A 75 -12.19 -0.89 -1.90
C SER A 75 -11.31 -2.11 -1.64
N VAL A 76 -11.93 -3.20 -1.17
CA VAL A 76 -11.29 -4.52 -1.12
C VAL A 76 -11.00 -4.99 -2.54
N ARG A 77 -9.86 -5.65 -2.74
CA ARG A 77 -9.43 -6.17 -4.04
C ARG A 77 -9.12 -7.65 -3.94
N ASP A 78 -9.55 -8.41 -4.94
CA ASP A 78 -9.11 -9.79 -5.15
C ASP A 78 -7.87 -9.86 -6.06
N VAL A 79 -7.70 -8.85 -6.91
CA VAL A 79 -6.53 -8.67 -7.80
C VAL A 79 -6.05 -7.23 -7.71
N LEU A 80 -4.76 -7.07 -7.41
CA LEU A 80 -4.10 -5.77 -7.39
C LEU A 80 -3.72 -5.37 -8.81
N THR A 81 -4.23 -4.22 -9.21
CA THR A 81 -3.95 -3.59 -10.50
C THR A 81 -3.77 -2.10 -10.28
N ALA A 82 -2.87 -1.50 -11.03
CA ALA A 82 -2.70 -0.05 -11.09
C ALA A 82 -2.29 0.35 -12.51
N PRO A 83 -3.17 0.29 -13.52
CA PRO A 83 -2.78 0.44 -14.93
C PRO A 83 -2.06 1.75 -15.25
N GLU A 84 -2.36 2.82 -14.51
CA GLU A 84 -1.72 4.14 -14.67
C GLU A 84 -0.28 4.19 -14.10
N LEU A 85 0.07 3.28 -13.18
CA LEU A 85 1.37 3.26 -12.49
C LEU A 85 2.22 2.04 -12.87
N LEU A 86 1.57 0.89 -13.02
CA LEU A 86 2.12 -0.42 -13.31
C LEU A 86 1.33 -1.03 -14.48
N PRO A 87 1.59 -0.60 -15.73
CA PRO A 87 0.86 -1.10 -16.90
C PRO A 87 1.05 -2.61 -17.07
N GLY A 88 -0.06 -3.35 -17.19
CA GLY A 88 -0.06 -4.81 -17.36
C GLY A 88 0.26 -5.60 -16.08
N PHE A 89 0.43 -4.94 -14.93
CA PHE A 89 0.61 -5.63 -13.66
C PHE A 89 -0.73 -6.14 -13.11
N GLU A 90 -0.76 -7.42 -12.81
CA GLU A 90 -1.85 -8.10 -12.13
C GLU A 90 -1.25 -9.02 -11.07
N LEU A 91 -1.73 -8.89 -9.83
CA LEU A 91 -1.33 -9.77 -8.73
C LEU A 91 -2.58 -10.22 -7.96
N PRO A 92 -2.97 -11.49 -8.07
CA PRO A 92 -4.02 -12.05 -7.22
C PRO A 92 -3.64 -11.91 -5.75
N VAL A 93 -4.54 -11.36 -4.93
CA VAL A 93 -4.28 -11.07 -3.52
C VAL A 93 -3.95 -12.34 -2.73
N GLN A 94 -4.53 -13.46 -3.11
CA GLN A 94 -4.22 -14.77 -2.52
C GLN A 94 -2.72 -15.14 -2.63
N GLU A 95 -2.01 -14.69 -3.66
CA GLU A 95 -0.58 -14.99 -3.85
C GLU A 95 0.30 -14.23 -2.85
N ILE A 96 -0.14 -13.07 -2.36
CA ILE A 96 0.56 -12.29 -1.33
C ILE A 96 0.66 -13.08 -0.02
N PHE A 97 -0.35 -13.89 0.28
CA PHE A 97 -0.45 -14.66 1.52
C PHE A 97 -0.05 -16.13 1.35
N ALA A 98 0.39 -16.54 0.15
CA ALA A 98 0.81 -17.91 -0.11
C ALA A 98 2.07 -18.25 0.73
N GLY A 99 2.00 -19.33 1.50
CA GLY A 99 3.13 -19.80 2.31
C GLY A 99 3.37 -19.02 3.62
N VAL A 100 2.47 -18.11 4.02
CA VAL A 100 2.56 -17.39 5.29
C VAL A 100 1.55 -17.98 6.29
N GLU A 101 2.04 -18.64 7.34
CA GLU A 101 1.21 -18.92 8.51
C GLU A 101 0.99 -17.62 9.29
N VAL A 102 -0.23 -17.10 9.26
CA VAL A 102 -0.64 -15.99 10.11
C VAL A 102 -1.23 -16.60 11.37
N ALA A 103 -0.56 -16.41 12.52
CA ALA A 103 -1.13 -16.79 13.81
C ALA A 103 -2.49 -16.09 13.98
N PRO A 104 -3.53 -16.80 14.46
CA PRO A 104 -4.84 -16.19 14.66
C PRO A 104 -4.71 -14.99 15.60
N ALA A 105 -5.54 -13.96 15.36
CA ALA A 105 -5.65 -12.83 16.28
C ALA A 105 -5.98 -13.38 17.67
N SER A 106 -5.17 -13.05 18.66
CA SER A 106 -5.48 -13.36 20.06
C SER A 106 -6.81 -12.69 20.43
N GLU A 107 -7.77 -13.48 20.89
CA GLU A 107 -9.06 -13.05 21.44
C GLU A 107 -8.90 -12.10 22.64
#